data_AF-F4PZD7-F1
#
_entry.id   AF-F4PZD7-F1
#
_cell.length_a   1.000
_cell.length_b   1.000
_cell.length_c   1.000
_cell.angle_alpha   90.00
_cell.angle_beta   90.00
_cell.angle_gamma   90.00
#
_symmetry.space_group_name_H-M   'P 1'
#
loop_
_entity.id
_entity.type
_entity.pdbx_description
1 polymer ?
#
loop_
_entity_poly.entity_id
_entity_poly.type
_entity_poly.pdbx_seq_one_letter_code
_entity_poly.pdbx_strand_id
1 'polypeptide(L)'
;MSDQMIENLQHLDSRLFEKKKIIVLIQIIFVSREMSGLLNGIKQFIRTPKKKEFELLGDEVTQDMIDSSDFMALMDKFESAKKSMSESSCKPRYISFNQRVFDKNIDWLTQRIQKYNVATTSNIEYKRSGHLVIPMESFMTFLQPLFNKIVDCVKTQMLQWDCIKKPNFIFMIGGFSENYFLQELVKKEFAYTGAKIIVPTRPSLSVVKGACRFGLHPSVITKRTLQRTYAVETANKFNPEKHVGIPYVYNICDSFVWAGQSVGIDEIITRTYWPTSVTQNAIRVAIFSSLLSDIKYTTDPGISFAAELLIPLPPGDTKDEKSVNVSMKFGATEIFVTVVQTKTLQKIEATIDFTINREEADRRNNFHSS
;
A
#
# COMPACT_ATOMS: atom_id res chain seq x y z
N MET A 1 -3.34 6.92 -13.36
CA MET A 1 -4.43 7.08 -12.37
C MET A 1 -4.57 5.88 -11.44
N SER A 2 -4.21 4.66 -11.88
CA SER A 2 -4.10 3.45 -11.02
C SER A 2 -2.90 3.48 -10.07
N ASP A 3 -1.76 4.00 -10.52
CA ASP A 3 -0.48 3.81 -9.82
C ASP A 3 -0.30 4.75 -8.62
N GLN A 4 -0.81 5.99 -8.72
CA GLN A 4 -0.87 6.92 -7.59
C GLN A 4 -1.74 6.35 -6.45
N MET A 5 -2.91 5.79 -6.78
CA MET A 5 -3.81 5.16 -5.81
C MET A 5 -3.17 3.94 -5.12
N ILE A 6 -2.24 3.27 -5.81
CA ILE A 6 -1.48 2.10 -5.31
C ILE A 6 -0.36 2.52 -4.36
N GLU A 7 0.39 3.60 -4.63
CA GLU A 7 1.41 4.16 -3.71
C GLU A 7 0.77 4.63 -2.38
N ASN A 8 -0.43 5.18 -2.46
CA ASN A 8 -1.16 5.75 -1.32
C ASN A 8 -1.67 4.70 -0.33
N LEU A 9 -1.76 3.44 -0.79
CA LEU A 9 -2.18 2.30 0.00
C LEU A 9 -0.99 1.55 0.63
N GLN A 10 0.25 1.78 0.15
CA GLN A 10 1.46 1.17 0.72
C GLN A 10 1.81 1.70 2.11
N HIS A 11 1.31 2.88 2.46
CA HIS A 11 1.60 3.51 3.75
C HIS A 11 0.52 3.28 4.82
N LEU A 12 -0.55 2.51 4.54
CA LEU A 12 -1.60 2.21 5.55
C LEU A 12 -1.01 1.53 6.79
N ASP A 13 -0.77 2.35 7.81
CA ASP A 13 -0.18 1.98 9.08
C ASP A 13 -1.05 0.91 9.77
N SER A 14 -0.36 -0.09 10.32
CA SER A 14 -0.78 -1.15 11.24
C SER A 14 -1.78 -0.75 12.34
N ARG A 15 -1.96 0.55 12.58
CA ARG A 15 -2.81 1.12 13.64
C ARG A 15 -4.23 1.47 13.21
N LEU A 16 -4.61 1.34 11.93
CA LEU A 16 -6.03 1.31 11.54
C LEU A 16 -6.81 0.19 12.29
N PHE A 17 -6.08 -0.78 12.83
CA PHE A 17 -6.55 -1.95 13.53
C PHE A 17 -6.60 -1.82 15.06
N GLU A 18 -6.06 -0.74 15.65
CA GLU A 18 -5.85 -0.63 17.11
C GLU A 18 -7.13 -0.69 17.95
N LYS A 19 -8.27 -0.22 17.43
CA LYS A 19 -9.53 -0.20 18.21
C LYS A 19 -10.35 -1.49 18.15
N LYS A 20 -10.08 -2.38 17.20
CA LYS A 20 -10.85 -3.64 17.04
C LYS A 20 -9.96 -4.88 16.85
N LYS A 21 -8.64 -4.74 16.96
CA LYS A 21 -7.62 -5.77 16.64
C LYS A 21 -8.03 -6.58 15.42
N ILE A 22 -8.32 -5.89 14.32
CA ILE A 22 -8.75 -6.55 13.10
C ILE A 22 -7.49 -6.85 12.30
N ILE A 23 -7.34 -8.06 11.78
CA ILE A 23 -6.51 -8.28 10.61
C ILE A 23 -7.47 -8.28 9.44
N VAL A 24 -7.41 -7.28 8.58
CA VAL A 24 -7.97 -7.46 7.26
C VAL A 24 -6.84 -8.12 6.47
N LEU A 25 -7.06 -9.34 5.99
CA LEU A 25 -6.21 -10.04 5.03
C LEU A 25 -6.43 -9.32 3.69
N ILE A 26 -5.96 -8.09 3.68
CA ILE A 26 -6.00 -7.15 2.58
C ILE A 26 -4.95 -7.65 1.61
N GLN A 27 -5.40 -8.29 0.54
CA GLN A 27 -4.61 -8.48 -0.66
C GLN A 27 -4.34 -7.12 -1.35
N ILE A 28 -3.94 -6.08 -0.63
CA ILE A 28 -3.65 -4.71 -1.15
C ILE A 28 -2.27 -4.21 -0.72
N ILE A 29 -1.59 -4.81 0.27
CA ILE A 29 -0.13 -4.63 0.40
C ILE A 29 0.62 -5.64 -0.50
N PHE A 30 -0.03 -6.74 -0.87
CA PHE A 30 0.55 -7.80 -1.69
C PHE A 30 0.21 -7.71 -3.19
N VAL A 31 -0.45 -6.64 -3.64
CA VAL A 31 -0.84 -6.48 -5.06
C VAL A 31 0.04 -5.49 -5.81
N SER A 32 1.04 -4.85 -5.19
CA SER A 32 2.08 -4.11 -5.95
C SER A 32 3.41 -4.85 -5.90
N ARG A 33 3.88 -5.19 -4.70
CA ARG A 33 5.13 -5.95 -4.55
C ARG A 33 4.96 -7.43 -4.82
N GLU A 34 3.75 -7.96 -4.67
CA GLU A 34 3.38 -9.34 -4.96
C GLU A 34 2.25 -9.53 -5.99
N MET A 35 1.73 -8.50 -6.70
CA MET A 35 1.20 -8.81 -8.05
C MET A 35 2.36 -9.22 -8.92
N SER A 36 3.56 -8.69 -8.67
CA SER A 36 4.76 -9.33 -9.14
C SER A 36 4.75 -10.80 -8.70
N GLY A 37 4.42 -11.17 -7.46
CA GLY A 37 4.37 -12.53 -6.86
C GLY A 37 3.21 -13.48 -7.25
N LEU A 38 2.03 -12.96 -7.62
CA LEU A 38 0.82 -13.70 -8.01
C LEU A 38 0.75 -13.80 -9.55
N LEU A 39 1.13 -12.74 -10.28
CA LEU A 39 1.54 -12.86 -11.68
C LEU A 39 2.85 -13.65 -11.78
N ASN A 40 3.81 -13.54 -10.84
CA ASN A 40 4.97 -14.45 -10.70
C ASN A 40 4.55 -15.78 -10.12
N GLY A 41 3.32 -15.94 -9.64
CA GLY A 41 2.71 -17.14 -9.05
C GLY A 41 2.14 -18.04 -10.14
N ILE A 42 1.46 -17.42 -11.10
CA ILE A 42 1.00 -18.08 -12.33
C ILE A 42 2.09 -18.07 -13.40
N LYS A 43 2.90 -17.01 -13.50
CA LYS A 43 4.23 -17.13 -14.09
C LYS A 43 5.09 -18.09 -13.26
N GLN A 44 4.81 -18.50 -12.02
CA GLN A 44 5.58 -19.52 -11.24
C GLN A 44 5.21 -20.95 -11.60
N PHE A 45 3.96 -21.18 -12.01
CA PHE A 45 3.60 -22.38 -12.77
C PHE A 45 4.45 -22.51 -14.04
N ILE A 46 4.96 -21.37 -14.53
CA ILE A 46 5.74 -21.20 -15.73
C ILE A 46 7.22 -20.81 -15.44
N ARG A 47 7.64 -20.46 -14.21
CA ARG A 47 8.94 -19.80 -13.86
C ARG A 47 9.17 -19.79 -12.34
N THR A 48 9.87 -20.77 -11.80
CA THR A 48 10.19 -20.84 -10.36
C THR A 48 11.28 -19.83 -9.94
N PRO A 49 11.18 -19.16 -8.78
CA PRO A 49 12.20 -18.23 -8.31
C PRO A 49 13.22 -19.00 -7.47
N LYS A 50 14.19 -19.61 -8.16
CA LYS A 50 15.58 -19.85 -7.74
C LYS A 50 16.21 -20.79 -8.76
N LYS A 51 16.91 -20.19 -9.73
CA LYS A 51 18.01 -20.78 -10.51
C LYS A 51 17.74 -21.92 -11.49
N LYS A 52 16.51 -22.33 -11.83
CA LYS A 52 16.25 -23.21 -13.00
C LYS A 52 14.95 -22.85 -13.71
N GLU A 53 15.04 -22.95 -15.03
CA GLU A 53 14.18 -22.41 -16.07
C GLU A 53 12.79 -23.06 -16.14
N PHE A 54 11.92 -22.48 -16.95
CA PHE A 54 10.52 -22.82 -17.22
C PHE A 54 10.30 -24.32 -17.51
N GLU A 55 9.76 -25.13 -16.58
CA GLU A 55 9.71 -26.60 -16.83
C GLU A 55 8.62 -27.05 -17.80
N LEU A 56 7.46 -26.38 -17.88
CA LEU A 56 6.42 -26.73 -18.87
C LEU A 56 6.60 -25.97 -20.19
N LEU A 57 6.77 -24.64 -20.15
CA LEU A 57 6.87 -23.81 -21.35
C LEU A 57 8.31 -23.57 -21.86
N GLY A 58 9.36 -23.75 -21.05
CA GLY A 58 10.76 -23.53 -21.47
C GLY A 58 11.12 -22.06 -21.73
N ASP A 59 12.41 -21.76 -21.85
CA ASP A 59 12.93 -20.41 -22.15
C ASP A 59 12.65 -19.96 -23.60
N GLU A 60 12.09 -20.86 -24.40
CA GLU A 60 11.72 -20.63 -25.80
C GLU A 60 10.44 -19.80 -25.96
N VAL A 61 9.71 -19.51 -24.88
CA VAL A 61 8.55 -18.62 -24.89
C VAL A 61 9.02 -17.19 -24.69
N THR A 62 8.83 -16.36 -25.71
CA THR A 62 9.26 -14.95 -25.71
C THR A 62 8.32 -14.08 -24.87
N GLN A 63 8.79 -12.89 -24.49
CA GLN A 63 7.97 -11.93 -23.76
C GLN A 63 6.75 -11.48 -24.60
N ASP A 64 6.91 -11.34 -25.91
CA ASP A 64 5.80 -11.00 -26.82
C ASP A 64 4.68 -12.06 -26.81
N MET A 65 5.05 -13.34 -26.69
CA MET A 65 4.07 -14.44 -26.56
C MET A 65 3.31 -14.35 -25.22
N ILE A 66 4.00 -13.95 -24.14
CA ILE A 66 3.40 -13.77 -22.80
C ILE A 66 2.44 -12.57 -22.79
N ASP A 67 2.77 -11.51 -23.52
CA ASP A 67 1.95 -10.29 -23.59
C ASP A 67 0.82 -10.39 -24.62
N SER A 68 0.72 -11.53 -25.32
CA SER A 68 -0.35 -11.80 -26.28
C SER A 68 -1.73 -11.94 -25.63
N SER A 69 -2.78 -11.53 -26.35
CA SER A 69 -4.17 -11.69 -25.92
C SER A 69 -4.54 -13.15 -25.65
N ASP A 70 -3.95 -14.07 -26.42
CA ASP A 70 -4.21 -15.50 -26.29
C ASP A 70 -3.59 -16.08 -25.01
N PHE A 71 -2.39 -15.63 -24.63
CA PHE A 71 -1.80 -15.98 -23.34
C PHE A 71 -2.62 -15.41 -22.19
N MET A 72 -3.08 -14.17 -22.28
CA MET A 72 -3.96 -13.56 -21.27
C MET A 72 -5.27 -14.37 -21.11
N ALA A 73 -5.87 -14.81 -22.22
CA ALA A 73 -7.06 -15.67 -22.18
C ALA A 73 -6.78 -17.05 -21.54
N LEU A 74 -5.58 -17.62 -21.74
CA LEU A 74 -5.15 -18.83 -21.03
C LEU A 74 -5.03 -18.58 -19.52
N MET A 75 -4.46 -17.43 -19.15
CA MET A 75 -4.27 -17.03 -17.75
C MET A 75 -5.60 -16.81 -17.03
N ASP A 76 -6.58 -16.22 -17.70
CA ASP A 76 -7.94 -16.05 -17.18
C ASP A 76 -8.62 -17.40 -16.88
N LYS A 77 -8.42 -18.39 -17.76
CA LYS A 77 -8.92 -19.76 -17.54
C LYS A 77 -8.24 -20.40 -16.32
N PHE A 78 -6.94 -20.20 -16.16
CA PHE A 78 -6.21 -20.70 -14.99
C PHE A 78 -6.68 -20.03 -13.69
N GLU A 79 -6.86 -18.70 -13.71
CA GLU A 79 -7.43 -17.93 -12.61
C GLU A 79 -8.83 -18.42 -12.22
N SER A 80 -9.68 -18.71 -13.20
CA SER A 80 -11.01 -19.29 -12.98
C SER A 80 -10.93 -20.70 -12.35
N ALA A 81 -10.02 -21.55 -12.84
CA ALA A 81 -9.79 -22.89 -12.29
C ALA A 81 -9.29 -22.85 -10.83
N LYS A 82 -8.46 -21.86 -10.50
CA LYS A 82 -7.95 -21.59 -9.15
C LYS A 82 -9.04 -21.13 -8.19
N LYS A 83 -10.03 -20.36 -8.66
CA LYS A 83 -11.14 -19.85 -7.83
C LYS A 83 -12.26 -20.87 -7.62
N SER A 84 -12.58 -21.65 -8.66
CA SER A 84 -13.73 -22.58 -8.70
C SER A 84 -13.59 -23.85 -7.83
N MET A 85 -12.79 -23.81 -6.76
CA MET A 85 -12.52 -24.96 -5.90
C MET A 85 -13.55 -25.02 -4.76
N SER A 86 -14.21 -26.17 -4.61
CA SER A 86 -15.16 -26.45 -3.53
C SER A 86 -14.84 -27.78 -2.85
N GLU A 87 -15.34 -27.95 -1.62
CA GLU A 87 -15.24 -29.18 -0.83
C GLU A 87 -15.71 -30.43 -1.59
N SER A 88 -16.78 -30.29 -2.38
CA SER A 88 -17.40 -31.39 -3.13
C SER A 88 -16.73 -31.74 -4.46
N SER A 89 -15.77 -30.93 -4.94
CA SER A 89 -15.25 -31.01 -6.30
C SER A 89 -13.75 -31.36 -6.36
N CYS A 90 -13.41 -32.60 -6.03
CA CYS A 90 -12.07 -33.16 -6.27
C CYS A 90 -11.83 -33.56 -7.74
N LYS A 91 -12.61 -33.01 -8.68
CA LYS A 91 -12.51 -33.33 -10.10
C LYS A 91 -11.21 -32.76 -10.70
N PRO A 92 -10.63 -33.39 -11.73
CA PRO A 92 -9.54 -32.79 -12.50
C PRO A 92 -9.94 -31.43 -13.08
N ARG A 93 -8.97 -30.53 -13.22
CA ARG A 93 -9.16 -29.22 -13.86
C ARG A 93 -8.88 -29.34 -15.35
N TYR A 94 -9.84 -28.86 -16.14
CA TYR A 94 -9.76 -28.83 -17.60
C TYR A 94 -9.47 -27.40 -18.02
N ILE A 95 -8.24 -27.15 -18.46
CA ILE A 95 -7.79 -25.82 -18.89
C ILE A 95 -7.56 -25.88 -20.40
N SER A 96 -8.39 -25.16 -21.15
CA SER A 96 -8.20 -25.06 -22.59
C SER A 96 -6.84 -24.41 -22.88
N PHE A 97 -6.00 -25.12 -23.61
CA PHE A 97 -4.62 -24.75 -23.90
C PHE A 97 -4.35 -24.97 -25.40
N ASN A 98 -4.00 -23.90 -26.10
CA ASN A 98 -3.63 -23.95 -27.51
C ASN A 98 -2.14 -23.67 -27.64
N GLN A 99 -1.36 -24.70 -27.91
CA GLN A 99 0.09 -24.63 -28.08
C GLN A 99 0.53 -23.75 -29.27
N ARG A 100 -0.37 -23.49 -30.23
CA ARG A 100 -0.10 -22.59 -31.35
C ARG A 100 0.10 -21.14 -30.90
N VAL A 101 -0.40 -20.78 -29.71
CA VAL A 101 -0.15 -19.47 -29.08
C VAL A 101 1.35 -19.22 -28.86
N PHE A 102 2.14 -20.29 -28.79
CA PHE A 102 3.59 -20.24 -28.61
C PHE A 102 4.37 -20.60 -29.87
N ASP A 103 3.71 -20.67 -31.03
CA ASP A 103 4.28 -21.20 -32.28
C ASP A 103 4.83 -22.64 -32.14
N LYS A 104 4.21 -23.46 -31.29
CA LYS A 104 4.62 -24.85 -31.03
C LYS A 104 3.61 -25.86 -31.56
N ASN A 105 4.07 -27.11 -31.69
CA ASN A 105 3.23 -28.25 -32.09
C ASN A 105 2.81 -29.09 -30.86
N ILE A 106 1.92 -30.08 -31.08
CA ILE A 106 1.41 -30.94 -30.00
C ILE A 106 2.54 -31.81 -29.43
N ASP A 107 3.48 -32.24 -30.25
CA ASP A 107 4.60 -33.09 -29.83
C ASP A 107 5.48 -32.37 -28.81
N TRP A 108 5.77 -31.08 -29.06
CA TRP A 108 6.47 -30.20 -28.12
C TRP A 108 5.74 -30.14 -26.78
N LEU A 109 4.43 -29.91 -26.79
CA LEU A 109 3.63 -29.83 -25.55
C LEU A 109 3.64 -31.18 -24.81
N THR A 110 3.52 -32.28 -25.55
CA THR A 110 3.47 -33.64 -25.00
C THR A 110 4.80 -34.01 -24.34
N GLN A 111 5.93 -33.72 -24.98
CA GLN A 111 7.27 -33.93 -24.40
C GLN A 111 7.46 -33.14 -23.10
N ARG A 112 6.96 -31.91 -23.04
CA ARG A 112 7.06 -31.07 -21.84
C ARG A 112 6.16 -31.56 -20.71
N ILE A 113 4.93 -31.97 -21.01
CA ILE A 113 4.03 -32.60 -20.04
C ILE A 113 4.67 -33.87 -19.48
N GLN A 114 5.25 -34.72 -20.33
CA GLN A 114 5.95 -35.94 -19.89
C GLN A 114 7.12 -35.60 -18.98
N LYS A 115 7.98 -34.65 -19.36
CA LYS A 115 9.11 -34.19 -18.53
C LYS A 115 8.63 -33.69 -17.16
N TYR A 116 7.58 -32.87 -17.14
CA TYR A 116 7.00 -32.32 -15.92
C TYR A 116 6.40 -33.41 -15.03
N ASN A 117 5.65 -34.35 -15.60
CA ASN A 117 5.06 -35.48 -14.88
C ASN A 117 6.13 -36.36 -14.23
N VAL A 118 7.24 -36.63 -14.94
CA VAL A 118 8.38 -37.37 -14.37
C VAL A 118 9.03 -36.58 -13.22
N ALA A 119 9.27 -35.28 -13.40
CA ALA A 119 9.93 -34.46 -12.39
C ALA A 119 9.10 -34.25 -11.12
N THR A 120 7.78 -34.18 -11.24
CA THR A 120 6.85 -33.82 -10.15
C THR A 120 5.98 -34.98 -9.68
N THR A 121 6.13 -36.17 -10.26
CA THR A 121 5.24 -37.33 -10.04
C THR A 121 3.76 -36.98 -10.27
N SER A 122 3.50 -36.08 -11.22
CA SER A 122 2.15 -35.67 -11.61
C SER A 122 1.59 -36.55 -12.74
N ASN A 123 0.28 -36.49 -12.97
CA ASN A 123 -0.37 -37.15 -14.10
C ASN A 123 -1.17 -36.16 -14.94
N ILE A 124 -0.52 -35.10 -15.42
CA ILE A 124 -1.12 -34.10 -16.31
C ILE A 124 -1.25 -34.71 -17.71
N GLU A 125 -2.39 -34.49 -18.37
CA GLU A 125 -2.66 -34.99 -19.71
C GLU A 125 -3.06 -33.86 -20.66
N TYR A 126 -2.72 -33.97 -21.94
CA TYR A 126 -3.28 -33.12 -22.99
C TYR A 126 -4.26 -33.90 -23.85
N LYS A 127 -5.53 -33.51 -23.82
CA LYS A 127 -6.58 -34.16 -24.61
C LYS A 127 -6.64 -33.61 -26.03
N ARG A 128 -7.01 -34.47 -26.99
CA ARG A 128 -7.29 -34.08 -28.39
C ARG A 128 -8.33 -32.96 -28.52
N SER A 129 -9.16 -32.76 -27.51
CA SER A 129 -10.10 -31.65 -27.41
C SER A 129 -9.44 -30.28 -27.13
N GLY A 130 -8.11 -30.19 -27.05
CA GLY A 130 -7.38 -28.96 -26.80
C GLY A 130 -7.35 -28.54 -25.32
N HIS A 131 -7.47 -29.50 -24.40
CA HIS A 131 -7.54 -29.24 -22.96
C HIS A 131 -6.38 -29.92 -22.23
N LEU A 132 -5.70 -29.14 -21.39
CA LEU A 132 -4.82 -29.64 -20.35
C LEU A 132 -5.67 -30.12 -19.18
N VAL A 133 -5.53 -31.40 -18.82
CA VAL A 133 -6.23 -32.03 -17.70
C VAL A 133 -5.25 -32.17 -16.56
N ILE A 134 -5.47 -31.40 -15.51
CA ILE A 134 -4.62 -31.39 -14.32
C ILE A 134 -5.37 -32.13 -13.21
N PRO A 135 -4.84 -33.25 -12.70
CA PRO A 135 -5.40 -33.91 -11.53
C PRO A 135 -5.50 -32.95 -10.35
N MET A 136 -6.54 -33.12 -9.53
CA MET A 136 -6.75 -32.24 -8.38
C MET A 136 -5.56 -32.24 -7.42
N GLU A 137 -4.97 -33.40 -7.17
CA GLU A 137 -3.79 -33.55 -6.32
C GLU A 137 -2.60 -32.74 -6.86
N SER A 138 -2.26 -32.89 -8.15
CA SER A 138 -1.20 -32.09 -8.80
C SER A 138 -1.50 -30.59 -8.73
N PHE A 139 -2.75 -30.19 -8.93
CA PHE A 139 -3.17 -28.79 -8.84
C PHE A 139 -3.03 -28.24 -7.41
N MET A 140 -3.34 -29.05 -6.39
CA MET A 140 -3.17 -28.69 -4.98
C MET A 140 -1.70 -28.63 -4.57
N THR A 141 -0.89 -29.61 -4.98
CA THR A 141 0.57 -29.60 -4.77
C THR A 141 1.19 -28.35 -5.38
N PHE A 142 0.71 -27.93 -6.56
CA PHE A 142 1.13 -26.68 -7.17
C PHE A 142 0.74 -25.43 -6.35
N LEU A 143 -0.47 -25.38 -5.78
CA LEU A 143 -0.95 -24.24 -4.99
C LEU A 143 -0.36 -24.18 -3.57
N GLN A 144 0.12 -25.30 -3.02
CA GLN A 144 0.55 -25.40 -1.62
C GLN A 144 1.67 -24.40 -1.24
N PRO A 145 2.74 -24.19 -2.04
CA PRO A 145 3.76 -23.20 -1.71
C PRO A 145 3.20 -21.78 -1.66
N LEU A 146 2.24 -21.45 -2.52
CA LEU A 146 1.58 -20.14 -2.53
C LEU A 146 0.74 -19.96 -1.27
N PHE A 147 -0.02 -20.99 -0.89
CA PHE A 147 -0.80 -20.98 0.35
C PHE A 147 0.08 -20.77 1.59
N ASN A 148 1.21 -21.48 1.68
CA ASN A 148 2.15 -21.34 2.78
C ASN A 148 2.72 -19.90 2.86
N LYS A 149 3.12 -19.33 1.73
CA LYS A 149 3.61 -17.93 1.67
C LYS A 149 2.58 -16.92 2.19
N ILE A 150 1.30 -17.10 1.87
CA ILE A 150 0.21 -16.23 2.36
C ILE A 150 0.13 -16.31 3.89
N VAL A 151 0.15 -17.52 4.45
CA VAL A 151 0.09 -17.74 5.90
C VAL A 151 1.33 -17.15 6.59
N ASP A 152 2.52 -17.42 6.07
CA ASP A 152 3.79 -16.96 6.65
C ASP A 152 3.90 -15.44 6.64
N CYS A 153 3.40 -14.79 5.58
CA CYS A 153 3.31 -13.33 5.51
C CYS A 153 2.48 -12.78 6.67
N VAL A 154 1.28 -13.33 6.89
CA VAL A 154 0.39 -12.88 7.96
C VAL A 154 1.04 -13.14 9.33
N LYS A 155 1.64 -14.32 9.54
CA LYS A 155 2.38 -14.62 10.79
C LYS A 155 3.52 -13.64 11.02
N THR A 156 4.28 -13.29 9.99
CA THR A 156 5.39 -12.32 10.08
C THR A 156 4.87 -10.94 10.50
N GLN A 157 3.76 -10.48 9.92
CA GLN A 157 3.14 -9.21 10.33
C GLN A 157 2.65 -9.27 11.78
N MET A 158 2.03 -10.38 12.20
CA MET A 158 1.59 -10.55 13.59
C MET A 158 2.75 -10.55 14.61
N LEU A 159 3.95 -10.98 14.19
CA LEU A 159 5.16 -10.90 15.02
C LEU A 159 5.75 -9.49 15.06
N GLN A 160 5.67 -8.76 13.95
CA GLN A 160 6.20 -7.40 13.84
C GLN A 160 5.35 -6.37 14.59
N TRP A 161 4.02 -6.57 14.63
CA TRP A 161 3.08 -5.57 15.10
C TRP A 161 2.24 -6.08 16.28
N ASP A 162 2.59 -5.65 17.49
CA ASP A 162 1.91 -6.11 18.72
C ASP A 162 0.40 -5.82 18.75
N CYS A 163 -0.06 -4.76 18.07
CA CYS A 163 -1.47 -4.39 17.98
C CYS A 163 -2.35 -5.43 17.27
N ILE A 164 -1.77 -6.27 16.41
CA ILE A 164 -2.47 -7.33 15.65
C ILE A 164 -2.04 -8.75 16.03
N LYS A 165 -1.21 -8.90 17.07
CA LYS A 165 -0.72 -10.20 17.56
C LYS A 165 -1.83 -11.15 18.04
N LYS A 166 -2.94 -10.59 18.52
CA LYS A 166 -4.15 -11.33 18.94
C LYS A 166 -5.39 -10.68 18.33
N PRO A 167 -5.69 -10.96 17.06
CA PRO A 167 -6.79 -10.31 16.37
C PRO A 167 -8.15 -10.84 16.84
N ASN A 168 -9.17 -9.99 16.83
CA ASN A 168 -10.56 -10.39 17.03
C ASN A 168 -11.19 -10.92 15.73
N PHE A 169 -10.76 -10.39 14.58
CA PHE A 169 -11.30 -10.75 13.27
C PHE A 169 -10.19 -10.88 12.23
N ILE A 170 -10.36 -11.82 11.31
CA ILE A 170 -9.52 -11.98 10.11
C ILE A 170 -10.41 -11.92 8.88
N PHE A 171 -10.31 -10.87 8.07
CA PHE A 171 -11.14 -10.73 6.85
C PHE A 171 -10.39 -11.20 5.61
N MET A 172 -10.92 -12.21 4.91
CA MET A 172 -10.34 -12.68 3.65
C MET A 172 -11.03 -11.99 2.47
N ILE A 173 -10.35 -11.03 1.84
CA ILE A 173 -10.87 -10.26 0.70
C ILE A 173 -10.01 -10.47 -0.56
N GLY A 174 -10.47 -10.03 -1.72
CA GLY A 174 -9.80 -10.27 -3.01
C GLY A 174 -10.22 -11.59 -3.66
N GLY A 175 -10.04 -11.71 -4.97
CA GLY A 175 -10.59 -12.82 -5.76
C GLY A 175 -10.06 -14.19 -5.36
N PHE A 176 -8.83 -14.29 -4.84
CA PHE A 176 -8.29 -15.59 -4.42
C PHE A 176 -8.85 -16.09 -3.09
N SER A 177 -9.42 -15.18 -2.28
CA SER A 177 -10.16 -15.55 -1.06
C SER A 177 -11.44 -16.33 -1.35
N GLU A 178 -11.86 -16.46 -2.61
CA GLU A 178 -12.95 -17.36 -3.04
C GLU A 178 -12.51 -18.84 -3.01
N ASN A 179 -11.21 -19.13 -2.97
CA ASN A 179 -10.70 -20.49 -2.94
C ASN A 179 -10.99 -21.18 -1.61
N TYR A 180 -11.74 -22.30 -1.66
CA TYR A 180 -12.11 -23.07 -0.47
C TYR A 180 -10.92 -23.55 0.36
N PHE A 181 -9.90 -24.16 -0.27
CA PHE A 181 -8.77 -24.74 0.45
C PHE A 181 -7.90 -23.67 1.13
N LEU A 182 -7.78 -22.49 0.52
CA LEU A 182 -7.13 -21.35 1.15
C LEU A 182 -7.91 -20.89 2.39
N GLN A 183 -9.25 -20.83 2.31
CA GLN A 183 -10.08 -20.50 3.48
C GLN A 183 -9.90 -21.52 4.60
N GLU A 184 -9.91 -22.81 4.30
CA GLU A 184 -9.71 -23.87 5.29
C GLU A 184 -8.31 -23.83 5.90
N LEU A 185 -7.27 -23.57 5.10
CA LEU A 185 -5.92 -23.40 5.61
C LEU A 185 -5.83 -22.21 6.56
N VAL A 186 -6.34 -21.04 6.17
CA VAL A 186 -6.33 -19.83 7.02
C VAL A 186 -7.12 -20.08 8.32
N LYS A 187 -8.26 -20.77 8.24
CA LYS A 187 -9.03 -21.19 9.44
C LYS A 187 -8.21 -22.06 10.38
N LYS A 188 -7.55 -23.07 9.84
CA LYS A 188 -6.70 -23.97 10.63
C LYS A 188 -5.51 -23.24 11.24
N GLU A 189 -4.76 -22.51 10.42
CA GLU A 189 -3.50 -21.89 10.81
C GLU A 189 -3.67 -20.77 11.83
N PHE A 190 -4.79 -20.05 11.80
CA PHE A 190 -5.06 -18.95 12.74
C PHE A 190 -6.07 -19.29 13.83
N ALA A 191 -6.52 -20.54 13.95
CA ALA A 191 -7.45 -20.97 14.99
C ALA A 191 -6.94 -20.65 16.41
N TYR A 192 -5.63 -20.79 16.64
CA TYR A 192 -4.98 -20.52 17.94
C TYR A 192 -5.16 -19.07 18.41
N THR A 193 -5.46 -18.14 17.51
CA THR A 193 -5.66 -16.73 17.84
C THR A 193 -7.01 -16.45 18.49
N GLY A 194 -7.98 -17.36 18.32
CA GLY A 194 -9.39 -17.13 18.68
C GLY A 194 -10.11 -16.12 17.78
N ALA A 195 -9.48 -15.67 16.68
CA ALA A 195 -10.06 -14.70 15.78
C ALA A 195 -11.20 -15.30 14.95
N LYS A 196 -12.26 -14.51 14.74
CA LYS A 196 -13.32 -14.89 13.79
C LYS A 196 -12.87 -14.59 12.36
N ILE A 197 -12.72 -15.63 11.54
CA ILE A 197 -12.43 -15.48 10.12
C ILE A 197 -13.71 -15.18 9.35
N ILE A 198 -13.69 -14.11 8.56
CA ILE A 198 -14.83 -13.60 7.79
C ILE A 198 -14.44 -13.56 6.31
N VAL A 199 -15.18 -14.30 5.50
CA VAL A 199 -15.09 -14.27 4.03
C VAL A 199 -16.37 -13.60 3.52
N PRO A 200 -16.31 -12.39 2.93
CA PRO A 200 -17.50 -11.76 2.35
C PRO A 200 -18.09 -12.60 1.21
N THR A 201 -19.38 -12.45 0.92
CA THR A 201 -20.07 -13.21 -0.15
C THR A 201 -19.44 -13.01 -1.54
N ARG A 202 -18.82 -11.85 -1.80
CA ARG A 202 -18.09 -11.55 -3.03
C ARG A 202 -16.75 -10.90 -2.69
N PRO A 203 -15.74 -11.68 -2.25
CA PRO A 203 -14.45 -11.17 -1.79
C PRO A 203 -13.75 -10.29 -2.82
N SER A 204 -13.87 -10.64 -4.10
CA SER A 204 -13.36 -9.88 -5.25
C SER A 204 -13.91 -8.45 -5.38
N LEU A 205 -15.13 -8.19 -4.89
CA LEU A 205 -15.77 -6.88 -4.96
C LEU A 205 -15.68 -6.08 -3.66
N SER A 206 -15.13 -6.64 -2.58
CA SER A 206 -15.17 -6.03 -1.25
C SER A 206 -14.55 -4.63 -1.22
N VAL A 207 -13.44 -4.42 -1.92
CA VAL A 207 -12.73 -3.13 -1.97
C VAL A 207 -13.56 -2.08 -2.69
N VAL A 208 -14.02 -2.38 -3.91
CA VAL A 208 -14.83 -1.45 -4.71
C VAL A 208 -16.14 -1.14 -4.01
N LYS A 209 -16.81 -2.13 -3.42
CA LYS A 209 -18.02 -1.91 -2.62
C LYS A 209 -17.76 -1.00 -1.42
N GLY A 210 -16.62 -1.18 -0.75
CA GLY A 210 -16.18 -0.30 0.33
C GLY A 210 -15.98 1.13 -0.16
N ALA A 211 -15.27 1.31 -1.27
CA ALA A 211 -15.01 2.61 -1.88
C ALA A 211 -16.31 3.32 -2.33
N CYS A 212 -17.24 2.62 -2.99
CA CYS A 212 -18.53 3.20 -3.37
C CYS A 212 -19.34 3.62 -2.15
N ARG A 213 -19.37 2.79 -1.09
CA ARG A 213 -20.04 3.15 0.17
C ARG A 213 -19.41 4.37 0.83
N PHE A 214 -18.08 4.46 0.81
CA PHE A 214 -17.36 5.63 1.30
C PHE A 214 -17.69 6.89 0.50
N GLY A 215 -17.72 6.81 -0.83
CA GLY A 215 -18.10 7.94 -1.68
C GLY A 215 -19.55 8.42 -1.44
N LEU A 216 -20.48 7.49 -1.19
CA LEU A 216 -21.87 7.82 -0.87
C LEU A 216 -22.04 8.38 0.55
N HIS A 217 -21.28 7.86 1.52
CA HIS A 217 -21.35 8.25 2.92
C HIS A 217 -19.94 8.39 3.51
N PRO A 218 -19.25 9.51 3.26
CA PRO A 218 -17.88 9.72 3.75
C PRO A 218 -17.78 9.70 5.28
N SER A 219 -18.89 10.04 5.97
CA SER A 219 -19.02 10.05 7.43
C SER A 219 -18.91 8.69 8.10
N VAL A 220 -18.90 7.59 7.33
CA VAL A 220 -18.65 6.23 7.85
C VAL A 220 -17.25 6.12 8.47
N ILE A 221 -16.29 6.91 7.99
CA ILE A 221 -14.98 7.05 8.63
C ILE A 221 -15.06 8.27 9.56
N THR A 222 -14.81 8.07 10.86
CA THR A 222 -14.90 9.16 11.84
C THR A 222 -13.54 9.66 12.30
N LYS A 223 -12.52 8.79 12.19
CA LYS A 223 -11.14 9.08 12.55
C LYS A 223 -10.19 8.33 11.63
N ARG A 224 -9.01 8.90 11.40
CA ARG A 224 -7.91 8.26 10.68
C ARG A 224 -6.65 8.30 11.52
N THR A 225 -5.83 7.26 11.40
CA THR A 225 -4.48 7.28 11.96
C THR A 225 -3.54 7.83 10.89
N LEU A 226 -2.85 8.92 11.20
CA LEU A 226 -1.92 9.56 10.29
C LEU A 226 -0.64 8.75 10.18
N GLN A 227 -0.13 8.58 8.97
CA GLN A 227 1.07 7.77 8.71
C GLN A 227 2.36 8.58 8.85
N ARG A 228 2.22 9.90 8.76
CA ARG A 228 3.32 10.85 8.78
C ARG A 228 3.07 11.92 9.84
N THR A 229 4.14 12.34 10.49
CA THR A 229 4.20 13.58 11.26
C THR A 229 4.22 14.73 10.27
N TYR A 230 3.47 15.81 10.53
CA TYR A 230 3.50 17.04 9.75
C TYR A 230 3.89 18.20 10.66
N ALA A 231 4.91 18.94 10.26
CA ALA A 231 5.47 20.04 11.03
C ALA A 231 5.73 21.26 10.16
N VAL A 232 5.66 22.44 10.78
CA VAL A 232 6.11 23.69 10.18
C VAL A 232 7.56 23.95 10.61
N GLU A 233 8.37 24.41 9.68
CA GLU A 233 9.72 24.91 9.97
C GLU A 233 9.62 26.24 10.72
N THR A 234 10.32 26.33 11.85
CA THR A 234 10.33 27.50 12.73
C THR A 234 11.75 27.89 13.11
N ALA A 235 11.89 29.11 13.63
CA ALA A 235 13.11 29.58 14.27
C ALA A 235 12.80 29.99 15.72
N ASN A 236 13.54 29.44 16.68
CA ASN A 236 13.42 29.82 18.08
C ASN A 236 14.53 30.80 18.49
N LYS A 237 14.21 31.68 19.44
CA LYS A 237 15.21 32.53 20.10
C LYS A 237 16.25 31.64 20.79
N PHE A 238 17.51 32.03 20.66
CA PHE A 238 18.67 31.43 21.30
C PHE A 238 18.43 31.04 22.77
N ASN A 239 18.83 29.81 23.14
CA ASN A 239 18.99 29.40 24.54
C ASN A 239 20.50 29.37 24.88
N PRO A 240 20.98 30.25 25.78
CA PRO A 240 22.39 30.34 26.16
C PRO A 240 22.99 29.06 26.78
N GLU A 241 22.17 28.17 27.35
CA GLU A 241 22.65 26.96 28.01
C GLU A 241 22.95 25.80 27.05
N LYS A 242 22.46 25.87 25.80
CA LYS A 242 22.53 24.76 24.83
C LYS A 242 23.23 25.09 23.52
N HIS A 243 23.35 26.37 23.18
CA HIS A 243 23.90 26.82 21.92
C HIS A 243 24.89 27.96 22.21
N VAL A 244 26.08 27.95 21.61
CA VAL A 244 27.10 29.00 21.80
C VAL A 244 27.27 29.77 20.48
N GLY A 245 26.94 31.06 20.47
CA GLY A 245 27.33 32.00 19.40
C GLY A 245 26.35 32.29 18.25
N ILE A 246 25.07 31.88 18.30
CA ILE A 246 24.09 32.14 17.21
C ILE A 246 22.79 32.76 17.78
N PRO A 247 22.23 33.86 17.24
CA PRO A 247 21.08 34.57 17.81
C PRO A 247 19.73 33.82 17.69
N TYR A 248 19.60 32.90 16.73
CA TYR A 248 18.41 32.09 16.51
C TYR A 248 18.81 30.67 16.07
N VAL A 249 18.05 29.68 16.51
CA VAL A 249 18.17 28.30 16.00
C VAL A 249 17.09 28.11 14.94
N TYR A 250 17.51 27.91 13.70
CA TYR A 250 16.65 27.65 12.55
C TYR A 250 16.38 26.16 12.38
N ASN A 251 15.55 25.82 11.39
CA ASN A 251 15.27 24.45 10.97
C ASN A 251 14.58 23.63 12.07
N ILE A 252 13.84 24.26 12.99
CA ILE A 252 13.14 23.54 14.06
C ILE A 252 11.76 23.09 13.57
N CYS A 253 11.45 21.81 13.77
CA CYS A 253 10.14 21.26 13.45
C CYS A 253 9.13 21.55 14.57
N ASP A 254 8.15 22.41 14.33
CA ASP A 254 6.96 22.53 15.18
C ASP A 254 5.84 21.62 14.65
N SER A 255 5.67 20.46 15.30
CA SER A 255 4.75 19.41 14.86
C SER A 255 3.29 19.78 15.14
N PHE A 256 2.46 19.74 14.09
CA PHE A 256 1.01 19.87 14.19
C PHE A 256 0.39 18.53 14.62
N VAL A 257 0.88 17.45 14.04
CA VAL A 257 0.41 16.08 14.26
C VAL A 257 1.55 15.10 14.15
N TRP A 258 1.43 13.95 14.80
CA TRP A 258 2.45 12.91 14.82
C TRP A 258 2.04 11.67 14.01
N ALA A 259 3.03 10.97 13.46
CA ALA A 259 2.84 9.64 12.88
C ALA A 259 2.24 8.70 13.95
N GLY A 260 1.15 8.02 13.60
CA GLY A 260 0.36 7.19 14.50
C GLY A 260 -0.73 7.94 15.27
N GLN A 261 -0.85 9.27 15.18
CA GLN A 261 -1.91 10.02 15.83
C GLN A 261 -3.26 9.78 15.12
N SER A 262 -4.31 9.55 15.93
CA SER A 262 -5.69 9.45 15.44
C SER A 262 -6.34 10.83 15.41
N VAL A 263 -6.66 11.31 14.21
CA VAL A 263 -7.25 12.63 13.96
C VAL A 263 -8.65 12.45 13.36
N GLY A 264 -9.61 13.26 13.80
CA GLY A 264 -10.96 13.29 13.25
C GLY A 264 -10.97 13.75 11.79
N ILE A 265 -11.96 13.30 11.00
CA ILE A 265 -12.17 13.90 9.69
C ILE A 265 -12.52 15.37 9.86
N ASP A 266 -11.91 16.21 9.02
CA ASP A 266 -12.09 17.66 9.03
C ASP A 266 -11.66 18.35 10.33
N GLU A 267 -10.92 17.65 11.20
CA GLU A 267 -10.29 18.25 12.36
C GLU A 267 -9.27 19.29 11.90
N ILE A 268 -9.30 20.47 12.53
CA ILE A 268 -8.44 21.60 12.20
C ILE A 268 -7.52 21.85 13.39
N ILE A 269 -6.22 21.82 13.14
CA ILE A 269 -5.22 22.22 14.11
C ILE A 269 -4.63 23.54 13.65
N THR A 270 -4.75 24.57 14.49
CA THR A 270 -4.27 25.91 14.20
C THR A 270 -3.16 26.30 15.17
N ARG A 271 -2.08 26.88 14.63
CA ARG A 271 -1.00 27.50 15.39
C ARG A 271 -0.73 28.89 14.87
N THR A 272 -0.26 29.76 15.75
CA THR A 272 0.09 31.14 15.42
C THR A 272 1.60 31.28 15.36
N TYR A 273 2.09 31.96 14.33
CA TYR A 273 3.49 32.26 14.13
C TYR A 273 3.71 33.76 13.99
N TRP A 274 4.91 34.20 14.36
CA TRP A 274 5.34 35.59 14.32
C TRP A 274 6.60 35.74 13.47
N PRO A 275 6.81 36.91 12.85
CA PRO A 275 8.05 37.16 12.12
C PRO A 275 9.25 37.24 13.08
N THR A 276 10.41 36.81 12.60
CA THR A 276 11.66 36.86 13.38
C THR A 276 12.15 38.30 13.52
N SER A 277 11.82 39.18 12.57
CA SER A 277 12.12 40.61 12.60
C SER A 277 10.88 41.47 12.34
N VAL A 278 10.83 42.67 12.94
CA VAL A 278 9.78 43.67 12.67
C VAL A 278 9.87 44.20 11.24
N THR A 279 11.07 44.21 10.64
CA THR A 279 11.30 44.66 9.25
C THR A 279 10.92 43.61 8.19
N GLN A 280 10.46 42.43 8.61
CA GLN A 280 10.10 41.37 7.69
C GLN A 280 8.79 41.71 6.96
N ASN A 281 8.80 41.53 5.63
CA ASN A 281 7.71 41.90 4.73
C ASN A 281 6.89 40.69 4.23
N ALA A 282 7.34 39.46 4.53
CA ALA A 282 6.62 38.24 4.21
C ALA A 282 7.02 37.11 5.17
N ILE A 283 6.10 36.21 5.50
CA ILE A 283 6.40 34.98 6.23
C ILE A 283 6.35 33.80 5.25
N ARG A 284 7.43 33.04 5.24
CA ARG A 284 7.53 31.75 4.57
C ARG A 284 7.09 30.66 5.56
N VAL A 285 6.04 29.93 5.22
CA VAL A 285 5.55 28.77 5.97
C VAL A 285 5.94 27.53 5.20
N ALA A 286 7.04 26.89 5.61
CA ALA A 286 7.51 25.65 5.02
C ALA A 286 7.05 24.45 5.85
N ILE A 287 6.50 23.45 5.19
CA ILE A 287 5.87 22.30 5.84
C ILE A 287 6.67 21.07 5.46
N PHE A 288 7.01 20.29 6.47
CA PHE A 288 7.78 19.07 6.35
C PHE A 288 6.96 17.89 6.87
N SER A 289 7.28 16.70 6.36
CA SER A 289 6.64 15.45 6.74
C SER A 289 7.64 14.32 6.94
N SER A 290 7.36 13.41 7.85
CA SER A 290 8.21 12.24 8.11
C SER A 290 7.40 11.04 8.55
N LEU A 291 7.90 9.83 8.27
CA LEU A 291 7.39 8.58 8.87
C LEU A 291 7.77 8.45 10.35
N LEU A 292 8.71 9.26 10.83
CA LEU A 292 9.11 9.29 12.25
C LEU A 292 8.07 10.06 13.06
N SER A 293 7.73 9.53 14.24
CA SER A 293 6.78 10.18 15.14
C SER A 293 7.36 11.40 15.86
N ASP A 294 8.66 11.41 16.16
CA ASP A 294 9.34 12.55 16.80
C ASP A 294 10.36 13.12 15.82
N ILE A 295 10.17 14.39 15.44
CA ILE A 295 11.07 15.12 14.55
C ILE A 295 11.46 16.43 15.20
N LYS A 296 12.76 16.76 15.15
CA LYS A 296 13.31 17.93 15.84
C LYS A 296 13.83 18.98 14.88
N TYR A 297 14.64 18.58 13.90
CA TYR A 297 15.19 19.50 12.92
C TYR A 297 14.83 19.12 11.50
N THR A 298 14.49 20.08 10.63
CA THR A 298 14.11 19.82 9.22
C THR A 298 15.24 19.19 8.42
N THR A 299 16.48 19.29 8.89
CA THR A 299 17.69 18.69 8.33
C THR A 299 17.92 17.24 8.77
N ASP A 300 17.13 16.71 9.71
CA ASP A 300 17.32 15.35 10.20
C ASP A 300 16.97 14.31 9.10
N PRO A 301 17.70 13.18 9.02
CA PRO A 301 17.41 12.14 8.05
C PRO A 301 15.98 11.60 8.16
N GLY A 302 15.32 11.40 7.02
CA GLY A 302 13.96 10.86 6.95
C GLY A 302 12.85 11.91 7.05
N ILE A 303 13.19 13.20 6.99
CA ILE A 303 12.25 14.31 6.87
C ILE A 303 12.23 14.79 5.41
N SER A 304 11.03 15.09 4.94
CA SER A 304 10.79 15.48 3.55
C SER A 304 9.95 16.74 3.49
N PHE A 305 10.33 17.69 2.65
CA PHE A 305 9.52 18.85 2.31
C PHE A 305 8.19 18.42 1.71
N ALA A 306 7.10 19.01 2.18
CA ALA A 306 5.73 18.70 1.77
C ALA A 306 5.12 19.84 0.96
N ALA A 307 5.18 21.07 1.47
CA ALA A 307 4.63 22.27 0.83
C ALA A 307 5.24 23.55 1.40
N GLU A 308 5.07 24.65 0.67
CA GLU A 308 5.45 25.99 1.10
C GLU A 308 4.36 26.99 0.74
N LEU A 309 4.13 27.93 1.65
CA LEU A 309 3.25 29.06 1.44
C LEU A 309 4.00 30.34 1.81
N LEU A 310 3.91 31.37 0.96
CA LEU A 310 4.50 32.69 1.22
C LEU A 310 3.38 33.72 1.38
N ILE A 311 3.24 34.27 2.59
CA ILE A 311 2.23 35.31 2.87
C ILE A 311 2.91 36.67 3.04
N PRO A 312 2.53 37.70 2.27
CA PRO A 312 3.04 39.04 2.48
C PRO A 312 2.48 39.60 3.80
N LEU A 313 3.31 40.37 4.50
CA LEU A 313 2.95 41.05 5.73
C LEU A 313 2.62 42.52 5.44
N PRO A 314 1.57 43.08 6.07
CA PRO A 314 1.30 44.50 5.95
C PRO A 314 2.45 45.33 6.55
N PRO A 315 2.63 46.58 6.09
CA PRO A 315 3.44 47.54 6.85
C PRO A 315 2.84 47.70 8.25
N GLY A 316 3.70 47.68 9.27
CA GLY A 316 3.27 47.71 10.67
C GLY A 316 4.45 47.76 11.63
N ASP A 317 4.17 48.22 12.86
CA ASP A 317 5.20 48.65 13.82
C ASP A 317 5.54 47.57 14.85
N THR A 318 4.72 46.53 14.99
CA THR A 318 4.92 45.46 16.00
C THR A 318 4.86 44.05 15.40
N LYS A 319 5.48 43.08 16.09
CA LYS A 319 5.46 41.67 15.66
C LYS A 319 4.08 41.04 15.75
N ASP A 320 3.26 41.46 16.71
CA ASP A 320 1.94 40.88 16.96
C ASP A 320 0.94 41.23 15.85
N GLU A 321 0.99 42.46 15.34
CA GLU A 321 0.19 42.88 14.18
C GLU A 321 0.56 42.16 12.87
N LYS A 322 1.76 41.56 12.85
CA LYS A 322 2.31 40.79 11.73
C LYS A 322 2.21 39.27 11.94
N SER A 323 1.45 38.82 12.95
CA SER A 323 1.23 37.40 13.19
C SER A 323 0.40 36.73 12.09
N VAL A 324 0.61 35.42 11.92
CA VAL A 324 -0.10 34.60 10.95
C VAL A 324 -0.64 33.34 11.64
N ASN A 325 -1.87 32.98 11.34
CA ASN A 325 -2.48 31.73 11.77
C ASN A 325 -2.32 30.69 10.68
N VAL A 326 -1.61 29.62 10.98
CA VAL A 326 -1.45 28.47 10.10
C VAL A 326 -2.38 27.37 10.61
N SER A 327 -3.29 26.92 9.76
CA SER A 327 -4.27 25.88 10.06
C SER A 327 -4.05 24.70 9.14
N MET A 328 -3.94 23.50 9.70
CA MET A 328 -3.97 22.25 8.94
C MET A 328 -5.30 21.55 9.21
N LYS A 329 -6.11 21.42 8.16
CA LYS A 329 -7.36 20.66 8.17
C LYS A 329 -7.11 19.29 7.57
N PHE A 330 -7.34 18.25 8.36
CA PHE A 330 -7.13 16.87 7.94
C PHE A 330 -8.39 16.32 7.29
N GLY A 331 -8.50 16.53 5.98
CA GLY A 331 -9.63 16.06 5.18
C GLY A 331 -9.61 14.55 4.92
N ALA A 332 -10.57 14.11 4.10
CA ALA A 332 -10.74 12.71 3.73
C ALA A 332 -9.54 12.15 2.95
N THR A 333 -9.09 12.85 1.91
CA THR A 333 -8.03 12.40 0.99
C THR A 333 -6.84 13.33 0.93
N GLU A 334 -6.90 14.50 1.57
CA GLU A 334 -5.88 15.55 1.49
C GLU A 334 -5.78 16.32 2.81
N ILE A 335 -4.64 16.95 3.05
CA ILE A 335 -4.47 17.95 4.12
C ILE A 335 -4.58 19.33 3.48
N PHE A 336 -5.57 20.10 3.92
CA PHE A 336 -5.70 21.49 3.51
C PHE A 336 -4.94 22.37 4.48
N VAL A 337 -4.00 23.15 3.95
CA VAL A 337 -3.23 24.10 4.74
C VAL A 337 -3.70 25.49 4.40
N THR A 338 -4.07 26.24 5.41
CA THR A 338 -4.51 27.62 5.28
C THR A 338 -3.63 28.52 6.13
N VAL A 339 -3.09 29.57 5.53
CA VAL A 339 -2.36 30.62 6.25
C VAL A 339 -3.17 31.91 6.16
N VAL A 340 -3.49 32.50 7.31
CA VAL A 340 -4.27 33.74 7.42
C VAL A 340 -3.46 34.78 8.19
N GLN A 341 -3.26 35.95 7.60
CA GLN A 341 -2.67 37.09 8.29
C GLN A 341 -3.73 37.70 9.23
N THR A 342 -3.37 37.91 10.50
CA THR A 342 -4.36 38.21 11.58
C THR A 342 -5.04 39.58 11.48
N LYS A 343 -4.37 40.58 10.91
CA LYS A 343 -4.84 41.97 10.75
C LYS A 343 -5.53 42.24 9.42
N THR A 344 -4.95 41.84 8.29
CA THR A 344 -5.49 42.04 6.94
C THR A 344 -6.50 40.97 6.55
N LEU A 345 -6.53 39.84 7.29
CA LEU A 345 -7.32 38.65 6.97
C LEU A 345 -7.00 38.07 5.59
N GLN A 346 -5.86 38.46 5.01
CA GLN A 346 -5.38 37.88 3.77
C GLN A 346 -5.14 36.38 3.98
N LYS A 347 -5.65 35.59 3.06
CA LYS A 347 -5.67 34.14 3.14
C LYS A 347 -4.94 33.55 1.93
N ILE A 348 -4.08 32.57 2.18
CA ILE A 348 -3.47 31.72 1.17
C ILE A 348 -3.66 30.25 1.55
N GLU A 349 -3.77 29.39 0.55
CA GLU A 349 -4.08 27.98 0.73
C GLU A 349 -3.15 27.10 -0.09
N ALA A 350 -2.89 25.91 0.42
CA ALA A 350 -2.21 24.85 -0.29
C ALA A 350 -2.81 23.51 0.13
N THR A 351 -2.65 22.52 -0.74
CA THR A 351 -3.10 21.15 -0.48
C THR A 351 -1.90 20.23 -0.47
N ILE A 352 -1.80 19.39 0.57
CA ILE A 352 -0.80 18.33 0.67
C ILE A 352 -1.53 17.01 0.49
N ASP A 353 -1.12 16.26 -0.53
CA ASP A 353 -1.62 14.90 -0.73
C ASP A 353 -0.93 13.94 0.26
N PHE A 354 -1.65 12.97 0.83
CA PHE A 354 -1.14 12.00 1.83
C PHE A 354 -0.10 10.98 1.28
N THR A 355 0.40 11.26 0.08
CA THR A 355 0.51 10.36 -1.07
C THR A 355 1.74 10.71 -1.89
N ILE A 356 2.42 11.81 -1.51
CA ILE A 356 3.71 12.21 -2.06
C ILE A 356 4.66 11.03 -1.89
N ASN A 357 5.01 10.43 -3.02
CA ASN A 357 5.93 9.32 -3.07
C ASN A 357 7.36 9.80 -2.78
N ARG A 358 8.23 8.82 -2.49
CA ARG A 358 9.60 9.09 -2.05
C ARG A 358 10.41 9.86 -3.09
N GLU A 359 10.20 9.59 -4.38
CA GLU A 359 10.89 10.29 -5.46
C GLU A 359 10.50 11.77 -5.56
N GLU A 360 9.21 12.08 -5.44
CA GLU A 360 8.72 13.46 -5.46
C GLU A 360 9.14 14.21 -4.20
N ALA A 361 9.15 13.54 -3.05
CA ALA A 361 9.73 14.06 -1.81
C ALA A 361 11.23 14.37 -1.96
N ASP A 362 12.01 13.46 -2.54
CA ASP A 362 13.45 13.63 -2.74
C ASP A 362 13.76 14.73 -3.77
N ARG A 363 12.97 14.85 -4.85
CA ARG A 363 13.08 15.99 -5.80
C ARG A 363 12.86 17.31 -5.10
N ARG A 364 11.79 17.44 -4.31
CA ARG A 364 11.47 18.68 -3.59
C ARG A 364 12.53 19.03 -2.56
N ASN A 365 13.10 18.04 -1.88
CA ASN A 365 14.20 18.23 -0.95
C ASN A 365 15.44 18.83 -1.64
N ASN A 366 15.77 18.39 -2.86
CA ASN A 366 16.94 18.90 -3.60
C ASN A 366 16.78 20.35 -4.07
N PHE A 367 15.56 20.83 -4.31
CA PHE A 367 15.31 22.24 -4.63
C PHE A 367 15.49 23.17 -3.41
N HIS A 368 15.37 22.66 -2.19
CA HIS A 368 15.46 23.45 -0.96
C HIS A 368 16.84 23.44 -0.29
N SER A 369 17.71 22.51 -0.66
CA SER A 369 19.11 22.41 -0.19
C SER A 369 20.11 23.15 -1.09
N SER A 370 19.62 23.83 -2.13
CA SER A 370 20.37 24.72 -3.03
C SER A 370 20.08 26.18 -2.68
#